data_AF-A0A1F6LMH0-F1
#
_entry.id   AF-A0A1F6LMH0-F1
#
_cell.length_a   1.000
_cell.length_b   1.000
_cell.length_c   1.000
_cell.angle_alpha   90.00
_cell.angle_beta   90.00
_cell.angle_gamma   90.00
#
_symmetry.space_group_name_H-M   'P 1'
#
loop_
_entity.id
_entity.type
_entity.pdbx_description
1 polymer ?
#
loop_
_entity_poly.entity_id
_entity_poly.type
_entity_poly.pdbx_seq_one_letter_code
_entity_poly.pdbx_strand_id
1 'polypeptide(L)'
;MWIMNPQMERLRKRLVKRTTILSDQEVAAVVKLMCQNLGDHFVSAAAEFGVSMQDGVRYGSLSAKCQEAREKRRMSIKQISAELKIPQYRLQAIEEGHAAGSFLPAVFKTYIAFLGIGRWVSQWKSKNKDFASRLGIL
;
A
#
# COMPACT_ATOMS: atom_id res chain seq x y z
N MET A 1 20.85 24.64 7.07
CA MET A 1 20.77 24.46 5.61
C MET A 1 20.59 22.97 5.35
N TRP A 2 19.36 22.52 5.04
CA TRP A 2 19.07 21.10 4.85
C TRP A 2 19.57 20.67 3.46
N ILE A 3 20.57 19.78 3.41
CA ILE A 3 20.98 19.14 2.15
C ILE A 3 19.86 18.16 1.77
N MET A 4 19.00 18.59 0.85
CA MET A 4 17.86 17.81 0.41
C MET A 4 18.34 16.64 -0.47
N ASN A 5 17.97 15.41 -0.11
CA ASN A 5 18.38 14.19 -0.81
C ASN A 5 17.96 14.26 -2.30
N PRO A 6 18.85 14.00 -3.27
CA PRO A 6 18.53 14.02 -4.71
C PRO A 6 17.31 13.16 -5.11
N GLN A 7 17.03 12.07 -4.41
CA GLN A 7 15.85 11.23 -4.67
C GLN A 7 14.55 11.92 -4.22
N MET A 8 14.60 12.68 -3.14
CA MET A 8 13.46 13.48 -2.68
C MET A 8 13.19 14.65 -3.60
N GLU A 9 14.23 15.25 -4.15
CA GLU A 9 14.09 16.30 -5.15
C GLU A 9 13.45 15.76 -6.45
N ARG A 10 13.78 14.52 -6.85
CA ARG A 10 13.10 13.83 -7.95
C ARG A 10 11.63 13.53 -7.64
N LEU A 11 11.32 13.06 -6.43
CA LEU A 11 9.93 12.82 -5.99
C LEU A 11 9.12 14.12 -5.93
N ARG A 12 9.71 15.23 -5.47
CA ARG A 12 9.07 16.54 -5.39
C ARG A 12 8.81 17.15 -6.77
N LYS A 13 9.77 17.02 -7.70
CA LYS A 13 9.64 17.52 -9.08
C LYS A 13 8.66 16.72 -9.93
N ARG A 14 8.38 15.48 -9.53
CA ARG A 14 7.40 14.60 -10.17
C ARG A 14 6.04 14.78 -9.49
N LEU A 15 4.96 14.83 -10.26
CA LEU A 15 3.60 14.73 -9.71
C LEU A 15 3.38 13.29 -9.23
N VAL A 16 3.89 12.96 -8.04
CA VAL A 16 3.75 11.64 -7.43
C VAL A 16 2.33 11.50 -6.92
N LYS A 17 1.52 10.70 -7.61
CA LYS A 17 0.19 10.30 -7.15
C LYS A 17 0.32 9.27 -6.03
N ARG A 18 -0.68 9.18 -5.14
CA ARG A 18 -0.74 8.13 -4.11
C ARG A 18 -0.66 6.71 -4.70
N THR A 19 -1.07 6.52 -5.94
CA THR A 19 -1.02 5.25 -6.69
C THR A 19 0.30 4.99 -7.42
N THR A 20 1.34 5.77 -7.14
CA THR A 20 2.67 5.59 -7.75
C THR A 20 3.39 4.41 -7.11
N ILE A 21 3.85 3.46 -7.93
CA ILE A 21 4.74 2.38 -7.48
C ILE A 21 6.14 2.99 -7.31
N LEU A 22 6.63 3.01 -6.08
CA LEU A 22 7.96 3.52 -5.73
C LEU A 22 9.03 2.44 -5.95
N SER A 23 10.23 2.87 -6.32
CA SER A 23 11.44 2.06 -6.28
C SER A 23 11.97 1.90 -4.85
N ASP A 24 12.85 0.92 -4.62
CA ASP A 24 13.43 0.69 -3.29
C ASP A 24 14.17 1.90 -2.73
N GLN A 25 14.86 2.61 -3.61
CA GLN A 25 15.52 3.87 -3.30
C GLN A 25 14.53 4.95 -2.84
N GLU A 26 13.44 5.14 -3.57
CA GLU A 26 12.38 6.09 -3.21
C GLU A 26 11.69 5.67 -1.89
N VAL A 27 11.45 4.38 -1.67
CA VAL A 27 10.90 3.87 -0.39
C VAL A 27 11.84 4.18 0.76
N ALA A 28 13.14 3.89 0.62
CA ALA A 28 14.13 4.19 1.64
C ALA A 28 14.22 5.70 1.96
N ALA A 29 14.14 6.55 0.93
CA ALA A 29 14.12 8.00 1.10
C ALA A 29 12.88 8.49 1.87
N VAL A 30 11.70 7.94 1.55
CA VAL A 30 10.44 8.26 2.26
C VAL A 30 10.52 7.82 3.71
N VAL A 31 10.94 6.57 3.99
CA VAL A 31 11.07 6.07 5.37
C VAL A 31 12.06 6.91 6.16
N LYS A 32 13.22 7.25 5.58
CA LYS A 32 14.20 8.13 6.24
C LYS A 32 13.59 9.48 6.64
N LEU A 33 12.81 10.10 5.75
CA LEU A 33 12.12 11.36 6.07
C LEU A 33 11.03 11.17 7.12
N MET A 34 10.29 10.07 7.09
CA MET A 34 9.30 9.78 8.13
C MET A 34 9.96 9.69 9.50
N CYS A 35 11.07 8.95 9.62
CA CYS A 35 11.84 8.87 10.87
C CYS A 35 12.35 10.24 11.33
N GLN A 36 12.86 11.05 10.40
CA GLN A 36 13.39 12.39 10.73
C GLN A 36 12.32 13.38 11.19
N ASN A 37 11.08 13.27 10.68
CA ASN A 37 10.00 14.21 11.00
C ASN A 37 9.13 13.76 12.17
N LEU A 38 8.96 12.46 12.37
CA LEU A 38 8.08 11.89 13.40
C LEU A 38 8.84 11.51 14.68
N GLY A 39 10.18 11.50 14.63
CA GLY A 39 11.04 11.24 15.77
C GLY A 39 11.07 9.77 16.20
N ASP A 40 11.87 9.51 17.24
CA ASP A 40 12.21 8.15 17.67
C ASP A 40 11.01 7.37 18.22
N HIS A 41 10.02 8.05 18.81
CA HIS A 41 8.79 7.40 19.31
C HIS A 41 8.00 6.69 18.22
N PHE A 42 7.97 7.24 17.00
CA PHE A 42 7.28 6.62 15.88
C PHE A 42 8.04 5.38 15.37
N VAL A 43 9.37 5.44 15.37
CA VAL A 43 10.23 4.32 14.95
C VAL A 43 10.13 3.16 15.95
N SER A 44 10.18 3.46 17.25
CA SER A 44 10.03 2.46 18.31
C SER A 44 8.65 1.80 18.28
N ALA A 45 7.57 2.58 18.10
CA ALA A 45 6.23 2.02 17.96
C ALA A 45 6.12 1.07 16.75
N ALA A 46 6.64 1.46 15.59
CA ALA A 46 6.63 0.58 14.40
C ALA A 46 7.38 -0.74 14.64
N ALA A 47 8.52 -0.68 15.34
CA ALA A 47 9.30 -1.86 15.73
C ALA A 47 8.55 -2.75 16.74
N GLU A 48 7.90 -2.17 17.75
CA GLU A 48 7.10 -2.89 18.76
C GLU A 48 5.93 -3.66 18.15
N PHE A 49 5.27 -3.11 17.13
CA PHE A 49 4.20 -3.80 16.41
C PHE A 49 4.72 -4.78 15.33
N GLY A 50 6.04 -4.95 15.18
CA GLY A 50 6.64 -5.80 14.16
C GLY A 50 6.35 -5.34 12.73
N VAL A 51 5.99 -4.06 12.55
CA VAL A 51 5.59 -3.50 11.25
C VAL A 51 6.79 -2.86 10.59
N SER A 52 7.18 -3.41 9.44
CA SER A 52 8.17 -2.77 8.58
C SER A 52 7.60 -1.48 8.00
N MET A 53 8.19 -0.33 8.35
CA MET A 53 7.82 0.97 7.75
C MET A 53 7.95 0.95 6.22
N GLN A 54 8.92 0.22 5.68
CA GLN A 54 9.06 0.05 4.24
C GLN A 54 7.85 -0.66 3.64
N ASP A 55 7.35 -1.69 4.31
CA ASP A 55 6.16 -2.43 3.87
C ASP A 55 4.92 -1.54 3.93
N GLY A 56 4.78 -0.72 4.97
CA GLY A 56 3.73 0.29 5.06
C GLY A 56 3.75 1.28 3.88
N VAL A 57 4.92 1.83 3.55
CA VAL A 57 5.09 2.74 2.41
C VAL A 57 4.75 2.03 1.09
N ARG A 58 5.20 0.79 0.89
CA ARG A 58 4.91 -0.01 -0.31
C ARG A 58 3.42 -0.30 -0.44
N TYR A 59 2.78 -0.68 0.66
CA TYR A 59 1.36 -1.00 0.74
C TYR A 59 0.49 0.23 0.46
N GLY A 60 0.91 1.42 0.87
CA GLY A 60 0.18 2.66 0.64
C GLY A 60 -0.22 2.88 -0.81
N SER A 61 0.66 2.54 -1.76
CA SER A 61 0.34 2.63 -3.19
C SER A 61 -0.69 1.60 -3.68
N LEU A 62 -0.66 0.39 -3.12
CA LEU A 62 -1.62 -0.68 -3.40
C LEU A 62 -3.02 -0.33 -2.84
N SER A 63 -3.06 0.08 -1.57
CA SER A 63 -4.26 0.59 -0.89
C SER A 63 -4.91 1.73 -1.69
N ALA A 64 -4.13 2.77 -2.03
CA ALA A 64 -4.62 3.89 -2.81
C ALA A 64 -5.13 3.46 -4.19
N LYS A 65 -4.52 2.44 -4.81
CA LYS A 65 -4.97 1.96 -6.12
C LYS A 65 -6.31 1.23 -6.04
N CYS A 66 -6.53 0.44 -5.00
CA CYS A 66 -7.81 -0.20 -4.74
C CYS A 66 -8.91 0.85 -4.53
N GLN A 67 -8.66 1.84 -3.66
CA GLN A 67 -9.57 2.96 -3.42
C GLN A 67 -9.90 3.71 -4.71
N GLU A 68 -8.88 4.12 -5.47
CA GLU A 68 -9.05 4.83 -6.76
C GLU A 68 -9.92 4.02 -7.74
N ALA A 69 -9.68 2.71 -7.86
CA ALA A 69 -10.41 1.85 -8.77
C ALA A 69 -11.87 1.65 -8.34
N ARG A 70 -12.11 1.51 -7.03
CA ARG A 70 -13.45 1.43 -6.46
C ARG A 70 -14.23 2.73 -6.65
N GLU A 71 -13.59 3.87 -6.36
CA GLU A 71 -14.19 5.21 -6.51
C GLU A 71 -14.51 5.53 -7.96
N LYS A 72 -13.64 5.13 -8.92
CA LYS A 72 -13.93 5.25 -10.36
C LYS A 72 -15.18 4.50 -10.79
N ARG A 73 -15.52 3.40 -10.12
CA ARG A 73 -16.75 2.63 -10.31
C ARG A 73 -17.94 3.20 -9.53
N ARG A 74 -17.73 4.23 -8.70
CA ARG A 74 -18.72 4.84 -7.81
C ARG A 74 -19.36 3.83 -6.86
N MET A 75 -18.58 2.86 -6.40
CA MET A 75 -19.04 1.82 -5.50
C MET A 75 -18.52 2.03 -4.07
N SER A 76 -19.37 1.76 -3.09
CA SER A 76 -18.98 1.63 -1.69
C SER A 76 -18.46 0.22 -1.39
N ILE A 77 -17.67 0.07 -0.33
CA ILE A 77 -17.27 -1.26 0.15
C ILE A 77 -18.49 -2.12 0.47
N LYS A 78 -19.56 -1.52 1.02
CA LYS A 78 -20.81 -2.24 1.33
C LYS A 78 -21.45 -2.85 0.08
N GLN A 79 -21.49 -2.09 -1.03
CA GLN A 79 -22.04 -2.60 -2.30
C GLN A 79 -21.20 -3.75 -2.85
N ILE A 80 -19.87 -3.61 -2.87
CA ILE A 80 -18.98 -4.67 -3.36
C ILE A 80 -19.03 -5.90 -2.45
N SER A 81 -19.11 -5.69 -1.14
CA SER A 81 -19.26 -6.77 -0.15
C SER A 81 -20.50 -7.61 -0.44
N ALA A 82 -21.64 -6.98 -0.75
CA ALA A 82 -22.87 -7.67 -1.12
C ALA A 82 -22.73 -8.42 -2.47
N GLU A 83 -22.11 -7.79 -3.47
CA GLU A 83 -21.94 -8.38 -4.81
C GLU A 83 -20.99 -9.59 -4.81
N LEU A 84 -19.85 -9.47 -4.13
CA LEU A 84 -18.86 -10.54 -4.03
C LEU A 84 -19.19 -11.58 -2.96
N LYS A 85 -20.21 -11.34 -2.12
CA LYS A 85 -20.52 -12.14 -0.93
C LYS A 85 -19.32 -12.29 0.02
N ILE A 86 -18.53 -11.22 0.15
CA ILE A 86 -17.35 -11.15 1.01
C ILE A 86 -17.64 -10.16 2.14
N PRO A 87 -17.38 -10.49 3.42
CA PRO A 87 -17.60 -9.55 4.51
C PRO A 87 -16.86 -8.22 4.33
N GLN A 88 -17.54 -7.10 4.60
CA GLN A 88 -16.99 -5.75 4.43
C GLN A 88 -15.62 -5.56 5.11
N TYR A 89 -15.44 -6.08 6.34
CA TYR A 89 -14.19 -5.95 7.08
C TYR A 89 -12.99 -6.60 6.35
N ARG A 90 -13.22 -7.63 5.51
CA ARG A 90 -12.18 -8.28 4.71
C ARG A 90 -11.74 -7.39 3.55
N LEU A 91 -12.68 -6.67 2.93
CA LEU A 91 -12.38 -5.70 1.87
C LEU A 91 -11.71 -4.44 2.44
N GLN A 92 -12.16 -3.96 3.60
CA GLN A 92 -11.53 -2.86 4.33
C GLN A 92 -10.07 -3.18 4.69
N ALA A 93 -9.80 -4.40 5.18
CA ALA A 93 -8.44 -4.83 5.48
C ALA A 93 -7.48 -4.74 4.28
N ILE A 94 -8.00 -4.86 3.04
CA ILE A 94 -7.22 -4.66 1.82
C ILE A 94 -6.97 -3.17 1.56
N GLU A 95 -7.95 -2.30 1.75
CA GLU A 95 -7.80 -0.87 1.47
C GLU A 95 -7.10 -0.08 2.57
N GLU A 96 -7.12 -0.55 3.82
CA GLU A 96 -6.59 0.20 4.97
C GLU A 96 -5.14 -0.18 5.32
N GLY A 97 -4.68 -1.35 4.87
CA GLY A 97 -3.33 -1.82 5.20
C GLY A 97 -3.28 -2.36 6.62
N HIS A 98 -3.65 -3.63 6.74
CA HIS A 98 -3.59 -4.49 7.92
C HIS A 98 -4.26 -3.99 9.22
N ALA A 99 -5.34 -4.70 9.58
CA ALA A 99 -5.39 -5.35 10.88
C ALA A 99 -4.85 -6.78 10.71
N ALA A 100 -3.84 -7.15 11.49
CA ALA A 100 -3.26 -8.50 11.50
C ALA A 100 -4.38 -9.55 11.65
N GLY A 101 -4.50 -10.47 10.68
CA GLY A 101 -5.50 -11.55 10.68
C GLY A 101 -6.70 -11.38 9.75
N SER A 102 -6.99 -10.15 9.30
CA SER A 102 -8.17 -9.91 8.42
C SER A 102 -7.87 -10.01 6.93
N PHE A 103 -6.62 -9.83 6.51
CA PHE A 103 -6.21 -9.98 5.11
C PHE A 103 -6.20 -11.45 4.69
N LEU A 104 -6.86 -11.78 3.58
CA LEU A 104 -6.87 -13.11 2.99
C LEU A 104 -6.45 -13.04 1.52
N PRO A 105 -5.40 -13.76 1.08
CA PRO A 105 -4.94 -13.72 -0.32
C PRO A 105 -6.02 -14.09 -1.34
N ALA A 106 -6.89 -15.05 -1.01
CA ALA A 106 -8.01 -15.43 -1.88
C ALA A 106 -9.01 -14.28 -2.07
N VAL A 107 -9.37 -13.59 -0.97
CA VAL A 107 -10.25 -12.41 -1.02
C VAL A 107 -9.58 -11.29 -1.81
N PHE A 108 -8.29 -11.07 -1.61
CA PHE A 108 -7.51 -10.09 -2.37
C PHE A 108 -7.58 -10.39 -3.87
N LYS A 109 -7.32 -11.64 -4.29
CA LYS A 109 -7.37 -12.03 -5.71
C LYS A 109 -8.75 -11.75 -6.33
N THR A 110 -9.83 -12.14 -5.66
CA THR A 110 -11.21 -11.87 -6.10
C THR A 110 -11.48 -10.38 -6.20
N TYR A 111 -11.07 -9.60 -5.21
CA TYR A 111 -11.28 -8.16 -5.19
C TYR A 111 -10.50 -7.43 -6.29
N ILE A 112 -9.23 -7.79 -6.52
CA ILE A 112 -8.41 -7.22 -7.60
C ILE A 112 -8.98 -7.54 -8.98
N ALA A 113 -9.50 -8.76 -9.16
CA ALA A 113 -10.19 -9.15 -10.40
C ALA A 113 -11.45 -8.31 -10.61
N PHE A 114 -12.27 -8.16 -9.56
CA PHE A 114 -13.47 -7.33 -9.58
C PHE A 114 -13.17 -5.87 -9.95
N LEU A 115 -12.14 -5.28 -9.33
CA LEU A 115 -11.73 -3.90 -9.60
C LEU A 115 -11.11 -3.72 -11.00
N GLY A 116 -10.65 -4.80 -11.65
CA GLY A 116 -10.02 -4.74 -12.98
C GLY A 116 -8.61 -4.14 -12.96
N ILE A 117 -7.91 -4.20 -11.82
CA ILE A 117 -6.56 -3.63 -11.66
C ILE A 117 -5.43 -4.65 -11.70
N GLY A 118 -5.70 -5.88 -12.16
CA GLY A 118 -4.74 -6.99 -12.17
C GLY A 118 -3.40 -6.68 -12.87
N ARG A 119 -3.42 -5.94 -13.99
CA ARG A 119 -2.18 -5.52 -14.68
C ARG A 119 -1.32 -4.62 -13.80
N TRP A 120 -1.93 -3.63 -13.15
CA TRP A 120 -1.21 -2.72 -12.26
C TRP A 120 -0.67 -3.47 -11.04
N VAL A 121 -1.46 -4.36 -10.45
CA VAL A 121 -1.04 -5.18 -9.30
C VAL A 121 0.13 -6.09 -9.68
N SER A 122 0.14 -6.65 -10.89
CA SER A 122 1.27 -7.46 -11.37
C SER A 122 2.57 -6.66 -11.47
N GLN A 123 2.49 -5.39 -11.91
CA GLN A 123 3.64 -4.48 -11.92
C GLN A 123 4.07 -4.12 -10.49
N TRP A 124 3.12 -3.90 -9.58
CA TRP A 124 3.42 -3.64 -8.18
C TRP A 124 4.14 -4.84 -7.54
N LYS A 125 3.66 -6.07 -7.76
CA LYS A 125 4.31 -7.29 -7.26
C LYS A 125 5.74 -7.45 -7.78
N SER A 126 5.98 -7.18 -9.06
CA SER A 126 7.32 -7.34 -9.65
C SER A 126 8.36 -6.38 -9.06
N LYS A 127 7.93 -5.23 -8.53
CA LYS A 127 8.75 -4.25 -7.81
C LYS A 127 8.80 -4.46 -6.30
N ASN A 128 7.96 -5.32 -5.74
CA ASN A 128 7.81 -5.55 -4.31
C ASN A 128 7.75 -7.05 -4.00
N LYS A 129 8.59 -7.88 -4.64
CA LYS A 129 8.47 -9.34 -4.62
C LYS A 129 8.47 -9.93 -3.21
N ASP A 130 9.42 -9.53 -2.38
CA ASP A 130 9.55 -10.06 -1.02
C ASP A 130 8.33 -9.70 -0.17
N PHE A 131 7.84 -8.47 -0.32
CA PHE A 131 6.64 -8.04 0.40
C PHE A 131 5.37 -8.72 -0.12
N ALA A 132 5.23 -8.88 -1.44
CA ALA A 132 4.14 -9.64 -2.06
C ALA A 132 4.15 -11.12 -1.60
N SER A 133 5.33 -11.71 -1.42
CA SER A 133 5.49 -13.05 -0.86
C SER A 133 5.03 -13.12 0.59
N ARG A 134 5.41 -12.15 1.44
CA ARG A 134 4.95 -12.07 2.84
C ARG A 134 3.44 -11.88 2.95
N LEU A 135 2.83 -11.15 2.02
CA LEU A 135 1.38 -11.00 1.90
C LEU A 135 0.67 -12.26 1.37
N GLY A 136 1.41 -13.27 0.88
CA GLY A 136 0.84 -14.48 0.28
C GLY A 136 0.17 -14.25 -1.07
N ILE A 137 0.51 -13.17 -1.77
CA ILE A 137 -0.10 -12.79 -3.05
C ILE A 137 0.87 -12.89 -4.23
N LEU A 138 2.10 -13.39 -4.07
CA LEU A 138 3.05 -13.47 -5.17
C LEU A 138 2.50 -14.37 -6.30
#